data_AF-A0AAV6JKT0-F1
#
_entry.id   AF-A0AAV6JKT0-F1
#
_cell.length_a   1.000
_cell.length_b   1.000
_cell.length_c   1.000
_cell.angle_alpha   90.00
_cell.angle_beta   90.00
_cell.angle_gamma   90.00
#
_symmetry.space_group_name_H-M   'P 1'
#
loop_
_entity.id
_entity.type
_entity.pdbx_description
1 polymer ?
#
loop_
_entity_poly.entity_id
_entity_poly.type
_entity_poly.pdbx_seq_one_letter_code
_entity_poly.pdbx_strand_id
1 'polypeptide(L)'
;MDDPDCFFVGSSTSGIILCGRHPSTYFVCSPLADRWVRLPSPNDKTCGAMNVAVGFSFEEIQDTVSDTVRGRYRVVRANSRSISQIAHDTLLIETYSSETGVWEESVLRGCIPFLLIPRWPSTVFFYWVAYQSTIVAYDPDASHNRVWLIELPPSTGVQNVVLGESSSDGLLQCGIDDNVRSSLGLKVLRLQKNLHGYGCTAMVSALEWTVLYAFRYDWRVDQYPRLIAFLPA
;
A
#
# COMPACT_ATOMS: atom_id res chain seq x y z
N MET A 1 -6.19 30.94 11.19
CA MET A 1 -5.06 30.05 10.88
C MET A 1 -5.68 28.91 10.11
N ASP A 2 -5.57 28.95 8.80
CA ASP A 2 -6.02 27.85 7.95
C ASP A 2 -5.10 26.65 8.21
N ASP A 3 -5.69 25.51 8.55
CA ASP A 3 -5.03 24.23 8.75
C ASP A 3 -4.16 23.94 7.50
N PRO A 4 -2.91 23.47 7.63
CA PRO A 4 -2.11 23.11 6.47
C PRO A 4 -2.88 22.09 5.65
N ASP A 5 -3.21 22.46 4.41
CA ASP A 5 -3.84 21.59 3.42
C ASP A 5 -3.11 20.24 3.41
N CYS A 6 -3.74 19.18 3.92
CA CYS A 6 -3.16 17.84 3.92
C CYS A 6 -3.14 17.31 2.48
N PHE A 7 -1.99 17.50 1.81
CA PHE A 7 -1.71 16.94 0.50
C PHE A 7 -1.35 15.45 0.64
N PHE A 8 -2.10 14.60 -0.06
CA PHE A 8 -1.76 13.19 -0.23
C PHE A 8 -1.06 12.98 -1.56
N VAL A 9 -0.09 12.07 -1.62
CA VAL A 9 0.59 11.65 -2.86
C VAL A 9 0.76 10.14 -2.84
N GLY A 10 0.01 9.42 -3.67
CA GLY A 10 0.25 8.01 -4.00
C GLY A 10 0.87 7.89 -5.38
N SER A 11 1.81 6.97 -5.59
CA SER A 11 2.44 6.75 -6.90
C SER A 11 2.12 5.36 -7.41
N SER A 12 2.06 5.19 -8.72
CA SER A 12 2.20 3.89 -9.36
C SER A 12 3.66 3.67 -9.81
N THR A 13 3.97 2.44 -10.21
CA THR A 13 5.23 2.08 -10.87
C THR A 13 5.40 2.78 -12.22
N SER A 14 4.32 3.18 -12.88
CA SER A 14 4.33 3.90 -14.17
C SER A 14 4.50 5.42 -14.04
N GLY A 15 4.79 5.95 -12.85
CA GLY A 15 4.96 7.39 -12.62
C GLY A 15 3.66 8.20 -12.67
N ILE A 16 2.51 7.54 -12.60
CA ILE A 16 1.20 8.18 -12.43
C ILE A 16 0.97 8.42 -10.94
N ILE A 17 0.43 9.59 -10.62
CA ILE A 17 0.32 10.08 -9.24
C ILE A 17 -1.15 10.33 -8.90
N LEU A 18 -1.59 9.84 -7.75
CA LEU A 18 -2.82 10.26 -7.09
C LEU A 18 -2.49 11.36 -6.09
N CYS A 19 -3.12 12.53 -6.23
CA CYS A 19 -2.92 13.65 -5.32
C CYS A 19 -4.22 14.41 -5.00
N GLY A 20 -4.20 15.27 -4.00
CA GLY A 20 -5.35 16.13 -3.67
C GLY A 20 -5.42 16.51 -2.20
N ARG A 21 -6.48 17.24 -1.83
CA ARG A 21 -6.79 17.52 -0.42
C ARG A 21 -7.56 16.34 0.15
N HIS A 22 -6.84 15.55 0.94
CA HIS A 22 -7.41 14.42 1.63
C HIS A 22 -8.35 14.90 2.77
N PRO A 23 -9.50 14.23 3.01
CA PRO A 23 -10.00 13.03 2.33
C PRO A 23 -11.03 13.26 1.22
N SER A 24 -11.29 14.51 0.83
CA SER A 24 -12.48 14.89 0.04
C SER A 24 -12.22 15.10 -1.46
N THR A 25 -10.98 15.35 -1.88
CA THR A 25 -10.67 15.63 -3.29
C THR A 25 -9.46 14.83 -3.77
N TYR A 26 -9.59 14.27 -4.97
CA TYR A 26 -8.57 13.45 -5.61
C TYR A 26 -8.41 13.84 -7.08
N PHE A 27 -7.16 13.82 -7.52
CA PHE A 27 -6.71 14.08 -8.87
C PHE A 27 -5.72 12.98 -9.26
N VAL A 28 -5.90 12.42 -10.44
CA VAL A 28 -4.90 11.55 -11.07
C VAL A 28 -4.10 12.41 -12.05
N CYS A 29 -2.79 12.43 -11.84
CA CYS A 29 -1.85 13.23 -12.59
C CYS A 29 -0.87 12.32 -13.33
N SER A 30 -0.67 12.60 -14.63
CA SER A 30 0.51 12.17 -15.38
C SER A 30 1.43 13.38 -15.54
N PRO A 31 2.49 13.53 -14.71
CA PRO A 31 3.37 14.69 -14.78
C PRO A 31 4.08 14.80 -16.13
N LEU A 32 4.42 13.66 -16.74
CA LEU A 32 5.09 13.59 -18.04
C LEU A 32 4.19 14.05 -19.19
N ALA A 33 2.88 13.82 -19.09
CA ALA A 33 1.92 14.18 -20.12
C ALA A 33 1.20 15.51 -19.84
N ASP A 34 1.48 16.17 -18.71
CA ASP A 34 0.74 17.32 -18.17
C ASP A 34 -0.79 17.12 -18.17
N ARG A 35 -1.21 15.91 -17.79
CA ARG A 35 -2.64 15.53 -17.76
C ARG A 35 -3.11 15.36 -16.33
N TRP A 36 -4.21 16.04 -16.02
CA TRP A 36 -4.84 16.04 -14.71
C TRP A 36 -6.30 15.64 -14.85
N VAL A 37 -6.72 14.62 -14.11
CA VAL A 37 -8.10 14.14 -14.08
C VAL A 37 -8.62 14.29 -12.66
N ARG A 38 -9.60 15.18 -12.46
CA ARG A 38 -10.31 15.29 -11.18
C ARG A 38 -11.30 14.14 -11.05
N LEU A 39 -11.26 13.45 -9.91
CA LEU A 39 -12.22 12.38 -9.62
C LEU A 39 -13.52 12.95 -9.03
N PRO A 40 -14.66 12.24 -9.19
CA PRO A 40 -15.88 12.54 -8.45
C PRO A 40 -15.64 12.55 -6.95
N SER A 41 -16.42 13.34 -6.22
CA SER A 41 -16.28 13.46 -4.77
C SER A 41 -16.62 12.15 -4.03
N PRO A 42 -15.88 11.87 -2.95
CA PRO A 42 -16.15 10.80 -1.99
C PRO A 42 -17.63 10.55 -1.67
N ASN A 43 -18.06 9.34 -1.31
CA ASN A 43 -19.26 9.23 -0.49
C ASN A 43 -18.88 9.39 0.99
N ASP A 44 -19.10 10.58 1.55
CA ASP A 44 -18.78 10.89 2.96
C ASP A 44 -19.58 10.07 3.99
N LYS A 45 -20.60 9.32 3.56
CA LYS A 45 -21.38 8.44 4.44
C LYS A 45 -20.66 7.14 4.78
N THR A 46 -19.73 6.70 3.93
CA THR A 46 -19.20 5.33 3.95
C THR A 46 -17.83 5.29 4.61
N CYS A 47 -16.94 6.17 4.20
CA CYS A 47 -15.72 6.49 4.91
C CYS A 47 -15.88 7.86 5.59
N GLY A 48 -15.64 7.92 6.90
CA GLY A 48 -15.81 9.16 7.66
C GLY A 48 -14.89 10.29 7.16
N ALA A 49 -15.33 11.54 7.34
CA ALA A 49 -14.73 12.72 6.71
C ALA A 49 -13.33 13.14 7.21
N MET A 50 -12.70 12.43 8.15
CA MET A 50 -11.41 12.87 8.75
C MET A 50 -10.31 11.82 8.80
N ASN A 51 -10.63 10.52 8.84
CA ASN A 51 -9.60 9.47 9.00
C ASN A 51 -9.85 8.36 7.98
N VAL A 52 -9.15 8.43 6.83
CA VAL A 52 -9.33 7.45 5.76
C VAL A 52 -7.97 6.99 5.27
N ALA A 53 -7.76 5.67 5.23
CA ALA A 53 -6.60 5.13 4.57
C ALA A 53 -6.88 5.11 3.05
N VAL A 54 -5.87 5.48 2.25
CA VAL A 54 -6.01 5.55 0.79
C VAL A 54 -4.95 4.67 0.16
N GLY A 55 -5.35 3.92 -0.86
CA GLY A 55 -4.41 3.34 -1.81
C GLY A 55 -4.74 3.73 -3.23
N PHE A 56 -3.75 3.54 -4.10
CA PHE A 56 -3.83 3.87 -5.51
C PHE A 56 -3.20 2.75 -6.33
N SER A 57 -3.90 2.30 -7.36
CA SER A 57 -3.35 1.39 -8.36
C SER A 57 -3.55 1.96 -9.77
N PHE A 58 -2.56 1.73 -10.62
CA PHE A 58 -2.60 2.08 -12.03
C PHE A 58 -2.00 0.92 -12.81
N GLU A 59 -2.64 0.59 -13.93
CA GLU A 59 -2.24 -0.46 -14.85
C GLU A 59 -2.37 0.05 -16.28
N GLU A 60 -1.38 -0.28 -17.11
CA GLU A 60 -1.45 -0.02 -18.54
C GLU A 60 -2.12 -1.21 -19.23
N ILE A 61 -3.25 -0.96 -19.85
CA ILE A 61 -3.98 -1.96 -20.63
C ILE A 61 -3.75 -1.66 -22.10
N GLN A 62 -3.25 -2.65 -22.82
CA GLN A 62 -3.18 -2.58 -24.27
C GLN A 62 -4.55 -2.88 -24.86
N ASP A 63 -5.14 -1.90 -25.53
CA ASP A 63 -6.39 -2.10 -26.26
C ASP A 63 -6.09 -2.87 -27.54
N THR A 64 -6.48 -4.15 -27.55
CA THR A 64 -6.27 -5.06 -28.67
C THR A 64 -6.97 -4.61 -29.96
N VAL A 65 -7.96 -3.71 -29.88
CA VAL A 65 -8.72 -3.23 -31.04
C VAL A 65 -8.10 -1.98 -31.64
N SER A 66 -7.65 -1.04 -30.81
CA SER A 66 -7.11 0.25 -31.27
C SER A 66 -5.59 0.32 -31.32
N ASP A 67 -4.90 -0.71 -30.81
CA ASP A 67 -3.44 -0.73 -30.57
C ASP A 67 -2.95 0.50 -29.76
N THR A 68 -3.86 1.06 -28.96
CA THR A 68 -3.55 2.16 -28.05
C THR A 68 -3.39 1.64 -26.63
N VAL A 69 -2.40 2.19 -25.92
CA VAL A 69 -2.24 1.92 -24.49
C VAL A 69 -3.16 2.85 -23.72
N ARG A 70 -4.09 2.27 -22.95
CA ARG A 70 -4.98 3.00 -22.05
C ARG A 70 -4.62 2.69 -20.61
N GLY A 71 -4.47 3.72 -19.80
CA GLY A 71 -4.34 3.58 -18.35
C GLY A 71 -5.68 3.23 -17.70
N ARG A 72 -5.71 2.17 -16.91
CA ARG A 72 -6.76 1.87 -15.93
C ARG A 72 -6.23 2.22 -14.54
N TYR A 73 -7.04 2.85 -13.71
CA TYR A 73 -6.67 3.12 -12.33
C TYR A 73 -7.83 2.96 -11.36
N ARG A 74 -7.48 2.64 -10.11
CA ARG A 74 -8.41 2.54 -9.00
C ARG A 74 -7.91 3.30 -7.79
N VAL A 75 -8.84 3.87 -7.05
CA VAL A 75 -8.58 4.50 -5.75
C VAL A 75 -9.44 3.79 -4.73
N VAL A 76 -8.84 3.27 -3.68
CA VAL A 76 -9.57 2.65 -2.58
C VAL A 76 -9.41 3.54 -1.36
N ARG A 77 -10.55 3.93 -0.79
CA ARG A 77 -10.65 4.60 0.50
C ARG A 77 -11.17 3.56 1.50
N ALA A 78 -10.52 3.50 2.65
CA ALA A 78 -10.88 2.59 3.71
C ALA A 78 -11.05 3.35 5.02
N ASN A 79 -12.18 3.13 5.69
CA ASN A 79 -12.54 3.84 6.90
C ASN A 79 -11.52 3.55 8.02
N SER A 80 -10.78 4.55 8.51
CA SER A 80 -9.87 4.36 9.63
C SER A 80 -10.65 4.53 10.94
N ARG A 81 -10.84 3.40 11.62
CA ARG A 81 -11.56 3.34 12.90
C ARG A 81 -10.66 3.74 14.06
N SER A 82 -11.28 4.27 15.11
CA SER A 82 -10.61 4.50 16.40
C SER A 82 -10.20 3.16 17.02
N ILE A 83 -9.12 3.17 17.81
CA ILE A 83 -8.65 2.03 18.61
C ILE A 83 -9.76 1.49 19.53
N SER A 84 -10.71 2.34 19.95
CA SER A 84 -11.87 1.93 20.75
C SER A 84 -12.90 1.07 19.99
N GLN A 85 -12.73 0.86 18.68
CA GLN A 85 -13.67 0.15 17.80
C GLN A 85 -13.08 -1.17 17.23
N ILE A 86 -12.02 -1.72 17.83
CA ILE A 86 -11.35 -2.99 17.44
C ILE A 86 -12.18 -4.23 17.84
N ALA A 87 -13.48 -4.21 17.57
CA ALA A 87 -14.38 -5.33 17.87
C ALA A 87 -14.81 -6.11 16.61
N HIS A 88 -14.40 -5.66 15.43
CA HIS A 88 -14.94 -6.15 14.16
C HIS A 88 -13.83 -6.62 13.23
N ASP A 89 -14.06 -7.79 12.62
CA ASP A 89 -13.29 -8.43 11.54
C ASP A 89 -13.59 -7.83 10.16
N THR A 90 -14.40 -6.78 10.10
CA THR A 90 -14.86 -6.16 8.86
C THR A 90 -14.54 -4.69 8.80
N LEU A 91 -14.21 -4.21 7.60
CA LEU A 91 -13.89 -2.83 7.32
C LEU A 91 -14.64 -2.36 6.08
N LEU A 92 -15.33 -1.22 6.19
CA LEU A 92 -15.99 -0.59 5.05
C LEU A 92 -14.94 0.10 4.17
N ILE A 93 -15.06 -0.13 2.87
CA ILE A 93 -14.26 0.53 1.85
C ILE A 93 -15.16 1.05 0.74
N GLU A 94 -14.64 2.02 0.02
CA GLU A 94 -15.19 2.48 -1.25
C GLU A 94 -14.08 2.53 -2.29
N THR A 95 -14.40 2.10 -3.50
CA THR A 95 -13.46 1.97 -4.60
C THR A 95 -13.95 2.80 -5.78
N TYR A 96 -13.15 3.74 -6.22
CA TYR A 96 -13.31 4.38 -7.52
C TYR A 96 -12.63 3.55 -8.60
N SER A 97 -13.29 3.34 -9.72
CA SER A 97 -12.69 2.77 -10.93
C SER A 97 -12.75 3.76 -12.09
N SER A 98 -11.64 3.93 -12.81
CA SER A 98 -11.62 4.70 -14.05
C SER A 98 -12.47 4.10 -15.18
N GLU A 99 -12.87 2.83 -15.04
CA GLU A 99 -13.72 2.13 -16.02
C GLU A 99 -15.19 2.49 -15.84
N THR A 100 -15.66 2.52 -14.60
CA THR A 100 -17.07 2.81 -14.27
C THR A 100 -17.30 4.30 -14.00
N GLY A 101 -16.27 5.03 -13.59
CA GLY A 101 -16.34 6.46 -13.27
C GLY A 101 -17.11 6.77 -12.00
N VAL A 102 -17.39 5.76 -11.16
CA VAL A 102 -18.18 5.90 -9.92
C VAL A 102 -17.44 5.28 -8.72
N TRP A 103 -17.85 5.69 -7.53
CA TRP A 103 -17.42 5.09 -6.27
C TRP A 103 -18.37 3.96 -5.90
N GLU A 104 -17.82 2.77 -5.66
CA GLU A 104 -18.57 1.58 -5.28
C GLU A 104 -18.20 1.15 -3.87
N GLU A 105 -19.20 0.84 -3.05
CA GLU A 105 -19.01 0.46 -1.66
C GLU A 105 -18.85 -1.05 -1.54
N SER A 106 -17.94 -1.48 -0.67
CA SER A 106 -17.81 -2.89 -0.32
C SER A 106 -17.23 -3.08 1.08
N VAL A 107 -17.09 -4.34 1.48
CA VAL A 107 -16.61 -4.73 2.81
C VAL A 107 -15.38 -5.60 2.65
N LEU A 108 -14.29 -5.22 3.30
CA LEU A 108 -13.15 -6.09 3.54
C LEU A 108 -13.42 -6.95 4.77
N ARG A 109 -13.13 -8.24 4.68
CA ARG A 109 -13.27 -9.19 5.80
C ARG A 109 -11.93 -9.84 6.09
N GLY A 110 -11.40 -9.57 7.28
CA GLY A 110 -10.21 -10.20 7.82
C GLY A 110 -10.56 -11.47 8.58
N CYS A 111 -9.53 -12.25 8.91
CA CYS A 111 -9.68 -13.46 9.72
C CYS A 111 -9.72 -13.19 11.23
N ILE A 112 -9.30 -11.99 11.63
CA ILE A 112 -9.38 -11.46 13.00
C ILE A 112 -9.77 -9.98 12.93
N PRO A 113 -10.22 -9.36 14.03
CA PRO A 113 -10.43 -7.92 14.10
C PRO A 113 -9.17 -7.14 13.72
N PHE A 114 -9.32 -6.12 12.88
CA PHE A 114 -8.22 -5.27 12.41
C PHE A 114 -8.68 -3.83 12.22
N LEU A 115 -7.71 -2.91 12.23
CA LEU A 115 -7.91 -1.49 11.93
C LEU A 115 -6.77 -1.02 11.02
N LEU A 116 -7.04 -0.04 10.16
CA LEU A 116 -6.01 0.58 9.34
C LEU A 116 -5.46 1.85 10.00
N ILE A 117 -4.14 1.97 10.01
CA ILE A 117 -3.44 3.17 10.47
C ILE A 117 -3.24 4.10 9.26
N PRO A 118 -3.83 5.30 9.26
CA PRO A 118 -3.87 6.20 8.10
C PRO A 118 -2.56 6.99 7.98
N ARG A 119 -1.42 6.28 7.94
CA ARG A 119 -0.10 6.92 7.98
C ARG A 119 0.62 6.99 6.64
N TRP A 120 0.32 6.12 5.66
CA TRP A 120 1.13 6.06 4.44
C TRP A 120 0.31 5.72 3.18
N PRO A 121 0.60 6.37 2.03
CA PRO A 121 0.10 5.95 0.73
C PRO A 121 0.57 4.53 0.44
N SER A 122 -0.33 3.66 0.00
CA SER A 122 0.10 2.37 -0.53
C SER A 122 0.49 2.47 -1.99
N THR A 123 1.52 1.71 -2.37
CA THR A 123 2.06 1.63 -3.73
C THR A 123 1.85 0.21 -4.26
N VAL A 124 1.16 0.09 -5.40
CA VAL A 124 0.99 -1.08 -6.29
C VAL A 124 0.22 -2.31 -5.78
N PHE A 125 0.08 -2.53 -4.48
CA PHE A 125 -1.04 -3.29 -3.90
C PHE A 125 -1.56 -2.50 -2.70
N PHE A 126 -2.79 -2.72 -2.26
CA PHE A 126 -3.34 -1.96 -1.15
C PHE A 126 -2.83 -2.55 0.18
N TYR A 127 -1.62 -2.14 0.57
CA TYR A 127 -1.00 -2.46 1.85
C TYR A 127 -1.26 -1.34 2.84
N TRP A 128 -1.77 -1.70 4.00
CA TRP A 128 -1.95 -0.77 5.10
C TRP A 128 -1.33 -1.34 6.36
N VAL A 129 -0.63 -0.50 7.11
CA VAL A 129 -0.21 -0.89 8.46
C VAL A 129 -1.47 -1.01 9.31
N ALA A 130 -1.60 -2.14 10.00
CA ALA A 130 -2.65 -2.44 10.94
C ALA A 130 -2.11 -2.52 12.36
N TYR A 131 -3.02 -2.51 13.33
CA TYR A 131 -2.69 -2.66 14.75
C TYR A 131 -1.91 -3.96 15.02
N GLN A 132 -1.14 -3.99 16.12
CA GLN A 132 -0.31 -5.15 16.52
C GLN A 132 0.73 -5.59 15.47
N SER A 133 1.44 -4.64 14.85
CA SER A 133 2.54 -4.96 13.93
C SER A 133 2.10 -5.87 12.77
N THR A 134 0.92 -5.62 12.21
CA THR A 134 0.37 -6.40 11.09
C THR A 134 0.28 -5.50 9.85
N ILE A 135 0.35 -6.09 8.67
CA ILE A 135 0.03 -5.46 7.39
C ILE A 135 -1.28 -6.07 6.88
N VAL A 136 -2.20 -5.23 6.43
CA VAL A 136 -3.37 -5.66 5.65
C VAL A 136 -3.00 -5.52 4.18
N ALA A 137 -3.00 -6.62 3.44
CA ALA A 137 -2.87 -6.62 2.00
C ALA A 137 -4.23 -6.87 1.35
N TYR A 138 -4.64 -6.02 0.42
CA TYR A 138 -5.90 -6.16 -0.31
C TYR A 138 -5.66 -6.23 -1.82
N ASP A 139 -6.28 -7.22 -2.44
CA ASP A 139 -6.34 -7.41 -3.88
C ASP A 139 -7.77 -7.14 -4.38
N PRO A 140 -8.00 -6.03 -5.10
CA PRO A 140 -9.32 -5.66 -5.61
C PRO A 140 -9.78 -6.49 -6.82
N ASP A 141 -8.86 -7.17 -7.51
CA ASP A 141 -9.16 -7.94 -8.71
C ASP A 141 -9.47 -9.42 -8.38
N ALA A 142 -9.17 -9.87 -7.17
CA ALA A 142 -9.54 -11.19 -6.71
C ALA A 142 -11.06 -11.31 -6.48
N SER A 143 -11.65 -12.42 -6.91
CA SER A 143 -13.10 -12.65 -7.01
C SER A 143 -13.95 -12.52 -5.74
N HIS A 144 -13.39 -12.16 -4.58
CA HIS A 144 -14.10 -12.01 -3.31
C HIS A 144 -13.46 -10.97 -2.37
N ASN A 145 -12.85 -9.89 -2.88
CA ASN A 145 -12.16 -8.88 -2.06
C ASN A 145 -11.16 -9.52 -1.09
N ARG A 146 -10.15 -10.22 -1.61
CA ARG A 146 -9.23 -11.01 -0.78
C ARG A 146 -8.38 -10.10 0.09
N VAL A 147 -8.30 -10.45 1.37
CA VAL A 147 -7.53 -9.71 2.37
C VAL A 147 -6.57 -10.65 3.07
N TRP A 148 -5.29 -10.34 3.08
CA TRP A 148 -4.32 -11.04 3.91
C TRP A 148 -3.90 -10.16 5.08
N LEU A 149 -3.87 -10.76 6.27
CA LEU A 149 -3.27 -10.14 7.44
C LEU A 149 -1.90 -10.76 7.65
N ILE A 150 -0.85 -9.94 7.57
CA ILE A 150 0.54 -10.38 7.54
C ILE A 150 1.24 -9.84 8.77
N GLU A 151 1.69 -10.72 9.66
CA GLU A 151 2.49 -10.30 10.80
C GLU A 151 3.83 -9.75 10.30
N LEU A 152 4.20 -8.55 10.76
CA LEU A 152 5.52 -8.01 10.53
C LEU A 152 6.54 -8.85 11.31
N PRO A 153 7.77 -8.96 10.79
CA PRO A 153 8.89 -9.50 11.56
C PRO A 153 9.02 -8.78 12.90
N PRO A 154 9.44 -9.48 13.97
CA PRO A 154 9.70 -8.83 15.25
C PRO A 154 10.70 -7.70 15.07
N SER A 155 10.29 -6.48 15.39
CA SER A 155 11.18 -5.31 15.41
C SER A 155 11.31 -4.81 16.85
N THR A 156 12.52 -4.39 17.20
CA THR A 156 12.84 -3.91 18.56
C THR A 156 12.51 -2.42 18.74
N GLY A 157 11.96 -1.77 17.72
CA GLY A 157 11.76 -0.32 17.68
C GLY A 157 10.71 0.12 16.66
N VAL A 158 10.34 1.40 16.77
CA VAL A 158 9.14 2.02 16.23
C VAL A 158 9.29 2.35 14.72
N GLN A 159 8.49 1.66 13.90
CA GLN A 159 7.65 2.21 12.80
C GLN A 159 8.23 2.63 11.44
N ASN A 160 9.48 2.33 11.08
CA ASN A 160 9.96 2.58 9.70
C ASN A 160 9.96 1.29 8.88
N VAL A 161 8.76 0.81 8.53
CA VAL A 161 8.60 -0.29 7.57
C VAL A 161 8.27 0.29 6.21
N VAL A 162 9.16 0.06 5.24
CA VAL A 162 8.87 0.33 3.83
C VAL A 162 8.46 -0.98 3.18
N LEU A 163 7.32 -0.97 2.51
CA LEU A 163 6.80 -2.14 1.79
C LEU A 163 6.93 -1.93 0.30
N GLY A 164 7.28 -3.00 -0.40
CA GLY A 164 7.31 -3.00 -1.85
C GLY A 164 7.21 -4.42 -2.36
N GLU A 165 6.64 -4.58 -3.54
CA GLU A 165 6.66 -5.84 -4.26
C GLU A 165 7.89 -5.89 -5.17
N SER A 166 8.51 -7.05 -5.24
CA SER A 166 9.63 -7.30 -6.13
C SER A 166 9.17 -7.46 -7.58
N SER A 167 9.70 -6.65 -8.48
CA SER A 167 9.33 -6.65 -9.90
C SER A 167 9.68 -7.95 -10.64
N SER A 168 10.59 -8.77 -10.10
CA SER A 168 11.04 -10.00 -10.76
C SER A 168 10.24 -11.24 -10.38
N ASP A 169 9.73 -11.31 -9.15
CA ASP A 169 9.09 -12.53 -8.61
C ASP A 169 7.71 -12.28 -7.95
N GLY A 170 7.29 -11.01 -7.84
CA GLY A 170 6.01 -10.61 -7.22
C GLY A 170 5.99 -10.75 -5.70
N LEU A 171 7.13 -11.06 -5.09
CA LEU A 171 7.19 -11.31 -3.65
C LEU A 171 7.20 -10.00 -2.87
N LEU A 172 6.39 -9.94 -1.82
CA LEU A 172 6.37 -8.81 -0.90
C LEU A 172 7.70 -8.73 -0.13
N GLN A 173 8.27 -7.54 -0.11
CA GLN A 173 9.46 -7.19 0.63
C GLN A 173 9.14 -6.12 1.68
N CYS A 174 9.83 -6.19 2.82
CA CYS A 174 9.79 -5.16 3.84
C CYS A 174 11.20 -4.75 4.27
N GLY A 175 11.46 -3.45 4.29
CA GLY A 175 12.65 -2.86 4.91
C GLY A 175 12.37 -2.56 6.38
N ILE A 176 13.24 -2.99 7.29
CA ILE A 176 13.10 -2.77 8.73
C ILE A 176 14.44 -2.32 9.33
N ASP A 177 14.37 -1.30 10.18
CA ASP A 177 15.49 -0.87 11.03
C ASP A 177 15.46 -1.65 12.37
N ASP A 178 16.53 -2.41 12.66
CA ASP A 178 16.68 -3.18 13.91
C ASP A 178 17.73 -2.55 14.84
N ASN A 179 17.42 -1.34 15.33
CA ASN A 179 18.38 -0.44 15.96
C ASN A 179 18.86 -0.84 17.38
N VAL A 180 18.22 -1.79 18.08
CA VAL A 180 18.37 -1.87 19.56
C VAL A 180 19.12 -3.10 20.07
N ARG A 181 19.32 -4.16 19.29
CA ARG A 181 19.96 -5.41 19.82
C ARG A 181 20.97 -6.11 18.92
N SER A 182 21.06 -5.74 17.65
CA SER A 182 21.98 -6.38 16.71
C SER A 182 22.97 -5.37 16.18
N SER A 183 24.19 -5.81 15.88
CA SER A 183 25.16 -4.98 15.17
C SER A 183 24.78 -4.72 13.71
N LEU A 184 23.60 -5.20 13.27
CA LEU A 184 22.99 -4.99 11.97
C LEU A 184 22.02 -3.79 12.12
N GLY A 185 22.13 -2.82 11.21
CA GLY A 185 21.20 -1.71 11.09
C GLY A 185 19.99 -2.10 10.25
N LEU A 186 20.02 -1.80 8.95
CA LEU A 186 18.90 -2.02 8.04
C LEU A 186 18.82 -3.49 7.56
N LYS A 187 17.63 -4.09 7.61
CA LYS A 187 17.33 -5.40 7.03
C LYS A 187 16.26 -5.26 5.94
N VAL A 188 16.43 -5.98 4.85
CA VAL A 188 15.38 -6.20 3.86
C VAL A 188 14.96 -7.66 3.96
N LEU A 189 13.69 -7.88 4.28
CA LEU A 189 13.10 -9.21 4.34
C LEU A 189 12.13 -9.40 3.19
N ARG A 190 11.91 -10.65 2.80
CA ARG A 190 11.02 -11.05 1.73
C ARG A 190 10.14 -12.20 2.20
N LEU A 191 8.86 -12.20 1.84
CA LEU A 191 7.99 -13.36 2.05
C LEU A 191 8.46 -14.56 1.22
N GLN A 192 8.29 -15.76 1.76
CA GLN A 192 8.68 -17.00 1.08
C GLN A 192 7.83 -17.35 -0.14
N LYS A 193 6.58 -16.85 -0.20
CA LYS A 193 5.62 -17.13 -1.27
C LYS A 193 4.87 -15.87 -1.67
N ASN A 194 4.28 -15.90 -2.86
CA ASN A 194 3.34 -14.87 -3.29
C ASN A 194 2.10 -14.89 -2.42
N LEU A 195 1.43 -13.74 -2.30
CA LEU A 195 0.22 -13.60 -1.46
C LEU A 195 -0.86 -14.61 -1.83
N HIS A 196 -1.05 -14.86 -3.13
CA HIS A 196 -2.01 -15.86 -3.63
C HIS A 196 -1.64 -17.31 -3.27
N GLY A 197 -0.39 -17.56 -2.85
CA GLY A 197 0.04 -18.84 -2.27
C GLY A 197 -0.41 -19.02 -0.81
N TYR A 198 -0.84 -17.95 -0.15
CA TYR A 198 -1.45 -17.99 1.18
C TYR A 198 -2.98 -17.94 1.08
N GLY A 199 -3.66 -18.61 2.01
CA GLY A 199 -5.11 -18.53 2.11
C GLY A 199 -5.56 -17.10 2.41
N CYS A 200 -6.57 -16.60 1.69
CA CYS A 200 -7.10 -15.22 1.78
C CYS A 200 -7.85 -14.89 3.09
N THR A 201 -7.88 -15.82 4.04
CA THR A 201 -8.45 -15.65 5.38
C THR A 201 -7.50 -16.24 6.43
N ALA A 202 -6.23 -16.45 6.07
CA ALA A 202 -5.22 -16.88 6.99
C ALA A 202 -4.40 -15.67 7.46
N MET A 203 -3.96 -15.72 8.71
CA MET A 203 -2.88 -14.87 9.19
C MET A 203 -1.56 -15.43 8.65
N VAL A 204 -0.82 -14.61 7.90
CA VAL A 204 0.53 -14.95 7.42
C VAL A 204 1.50 -14.67 8.56
N SER A 205 2.18 -15.72 9.02
CA SER A 205 3.03 -15.65 10.21
C SER A 205 4.31 -14.85 9.95
N ALA A 206 4.83 -14.21 11.00
CA ALA A 206 6.13 -13.54 10.97
C ALA A 206 7.30 -14.48 10.59
N LEU A 207 7.13 -15.80 10.75
CA LEU A 207 8.12 -16.82 10.37
C LEU A 207 8.25 -17.04 8.86
N GLU A 208 7.30 -16.54 8.08
CA GLU A 208 7.31 -16.63 6.61
C GLU A 208 8.25 -15.59 5.97
N TRP A 209 8.80 -14.67 6.77
CA TRP A 209 9.79 -13.70 6.30
C TRP A 209 11.19 -14.28 6.31
N THR A 210 11.92 -14.09 5.22
CA THR A 210 13.32 -14.47 5.08
C THR A 210 14.18 -13.24 4.85
N VAL A 211 15.31 -13.13 5.53
CA VAL A 211 16.26 -12.02 5.33
C VAL A 211 16.88 -12.15 3.94
N LEU A 212 16.69 -11.13 3.11
CA LEU A 212 17.29 -11.02 1.78
C LEU A 212 18.61 -10.25 1.85
N TYR A 213 18.60 -9.11 2.52
CA TYR A 213 19.78 -8.27 2.75
C TYR A 213 19.83 -7.80 4.20
N ALA A 214 21.05 -7.65 4.73
CA ALA A 214 21.28 -7.05 6.03
C ALA A 214 22.52 -6.17 5.98
N PHE A 215 22.38 -4.96 6.46
CA PHE A 215 23.40 -3.93 6.45
C PHE A 215 23.70 -3.52 7.88
N ARG A 216 24.94 -3.15 8.16
CA ARG A 216 25.35 -2.63 9.46
C ARG A 216 25.47 -1.10 9.37
N TYR A 217 25.23 -0.39 10.47
CA TYR A 217 25.37 1.08 10.46
C TYR A 217 26.80 1.58 10.30
N ASP A 218 27.79 0.74 10.58
CA ASP A 218 29.21 1.00 10.32
C ASP A 218 29.61 0.74 8.85
N TRP A 219 28.64 0.39 7.99
CA TRP A 219 28.85 0.18 6.56
C TRP A 219 29.13 1.50 5.84
N ARG A 220 30.20 1.54 5.04
CA ARG A 220 30.55 2.68 4.19
C ARG A 220 30.16 2.42 2.73
N VAL A 221 29.52 3.42 2.13
CA VAL A 221 28.98 3.41 0.75
C VAL A 221 30.09 3.27 -0.32
N ASP A 222 31.33 3.65 0.02
CA ASP A 222 32.50 3.60 -0.85
C ASP A 222 32.97 2.17 -1.19
N GLN A 223 32.59 1.16 -0.41
CA GLN A 223 33.08 -0.21 -0.59
C GLN A 223 32.25 -1.06 -1.58
N TYR A 224 31.02 -0.68 -1.91
CA TYR A 224 30.12 -1.46 -2.78
C TYR A 224 29.21 -0.55 -3.64
N PRO A 225 29.73 0.12 -4.68
CA PRO A 225 29.01 1.14 -5.45
C PRO A 225 27.81 0.61 -6.27
N ARG A 226 27.64 -0.71 -6.39
CA ARG A 226 26.56 -1.32 -7.20
C ARG A 226 25.21 -1.44 -6.49
N LEU A 227 25.13 -1.17 -5.18
CA LEU A 227 23.88 -1.25 -4.42
C LEU A 227 23.05 0.05 -4.46
N ILE A 228 23.64 1.16 -4.91
CA ILE A 228 22.94 2.43 -5.13
C ILE A 228 22.98 2.74 -6.62
N ALA A 229 22.28 1.94 -7.41
CA ALA A 229 21.98 2.26 -8.79
C ALA A 229 20.49 2.03 -9.02
N PHE A 230 19.66 2.93 -8.48
CA PHE A 230 18.44 3.29 -9.20
C PHE A 230 18.89 4.15 -10.37
N LEU A 231 19.20 3.52 -11.48
CA LEU A 231 19.35 4.20 -12.75
C LEU A 231 18.36 3.58 -13.74
N PRO A 232 17.51 4.40 -14.38
CA PRO A 232 16.76 3.97 -15.53
C PRO A 232 17.74 3.78 -16.70
N ALA A 233 17.49 2.78 -17.52
CA ALA A 233 17.88 2.78 -18.93
C ALA A 233 16.60 2.94 -19.75
#